data_AF-A0A120FPP2-F1
#
_entry.id   AF-A0A120FPP2-F1
#
_cell.length_a   1.000
_cell.length_b   1.000
_cell.length_c   1.000
_cell.angle_alpha   90.00
_cell.angle_beta   90.00
_cell.angle_gamma   90.00
#
_symmetry.space_group_name_H-M   'P 1'
#
loop_
_entity.id
_entity.type
_entity.pdbx_description
1 polymer ?
#
loop_
_entity_poly.entity_id
_entity_poly.type
_entity_poly.pdbx_seq_one_letter_code
_entity_poly.pdbx_strand_id
1 'polypeptide(L)'
;YRLDGIDAPAVDQLCTDEHADVWTCGIEARDQLAKLIGGKPIHCDDIGVDPAARKRRLGVCKIEGDPTSLSQLLVRQGYALNVDASASGRFQPDQGAAKDDRAGLWRGCFVAPRDFRHGKKDGPLLGVSCPAERDQQIRDALFPSDPPMPASCNIKGKYAVRARVTGNIGIYHLQACRSYPGLTNPDRWFCSEEDAQAAGFRRAYNCRPASKGK
;
A
#
# COMPACT_ATOMS: atom_id res chain seq x y z
N TYR A 1 -2.50 1.29 14.69
CA TYR A 1 -1.77 2.49 14.24
C TYR A 1 -1.29 2.32 12.82
N ARG A 2 -1.22 3.41 12.04
CA ARG A 2 -0.35 3.50 10.86
C ARG A 2 1.00 4.07 11.32
N LEU A 3 2.09 3.48 10.82
CA LEU A 3 3.44 3.91 11.15
C LEU A 3 3.71 5.33 10.62
N ASP A 4 4.20 6.20 11.49
CA ASP A 4 4.44 7.60 11.16
C ASP A 4 5.67 7.80 10.28
N GLY A 5 5.62 8.85 9.45
CA GLY A 5 6.73 9.35 8.65
C GLY A 5 7.12 8.49 7.45
N ILE A 6 6.37 7.41 7.18
CA ILE A 6 6.69 6.47 6.11
C ILE A 6 5.50 6.17 5.21
N ASP A 7 5.81 5.71 4.01
CA ASP A 7 4.86 5.20 3.04
C ASP A 7 5.29 3.83 2.54
N ALA A 8 4.58 2.80 2.99
CA ALA A 8 4.81 1.43 2.55
C ALA A 8 3.90 1.09 1.36
N PRO A 9 4.34 0.18 0.47
CA PRO A 9 3.51 -0.35 -0.61
C PRO A 9 2.17 -0.86 -0.09
N ALA A 10 1.09 -0.60 -0.83
CA ALA A 10 -0.18 -1.23 -0.52
C ALA A 10 -0.06 -2.75 -0.70
N VAL A 11 -0.80 -3.54 0.06
CA VAL A 11 -0.70 -5.02 0.04
C VAL A 11 -0.92 -5.63 -1.35
N ASP A 12 -1.69 -4.96 -2.20
CA ASP A 12 -2.01 -5.35 -3.58
C ASP A 12 -1.07 -4.74 -4.62
N GLN A 13 -0.05 -4.01 -4.18
CA GLN A 13 0.94 -3.41 -5.05
C GLN A 13 1.93 -4.46 -5.56
N LEU A 14 2.11 -4.45 -6.87
CA LEU A 14 3.13 -5.20 -7.57
C LEU A 14 4.34 -4.31 -7.85
N CYS A 15 5.50 -4.95 -7.90
CA CYS A 15 6.78 -4.38 -8.29
C CYS A 15 7.44 -5.34 -9.29
N THR A 16 8.46 -4.88 -10.01
CA THR A 16 9.39 -5.79 -10.70
C THR A 16 10.70 -5.86 -9.93
N ASP A 17 11.45 -6.94 -10.06
CA ASP A 17 12.78 -7.10 -9.48
C ASP A 17 13.90 -6.71 -10.48
N GLU A 18 15.15 -7.04 -10.17
CA GLU A 18 16.33 -6.83 -11.03
C GLU A 18 16.30 -7.61 -12.35
N HIS A 19 15.48 -8.64 -12.45
CA HIS A 19 15.29 -9.45 -13.65
C HIS A 19 14.02 -9.06 -14.43
N ALA A 20 13.34 -8.01 -13.99
CA ALA A 20 12.03 -7.57 -14.48
C ALA A 20 10.91 -8.58 -14.20
N ASP A 21 11.12 -9.51 -13.27
CA ASP A 21 10.09 -10.44 -12.82
C ASP A 21 9.15 -9.76 -11.83
N VAL A 22 7.85 -10.00 -11.99
CA VAL A 22 6.80 -9.39 -11.16
C VAL A 22 6.75 -10.08 -9.80
N TRP A 23 6.74 -9.28 -8.73
CA TRP A 23 6.59 -9.77 -7.36
C TRP A 23 5.63 -8.90 -6.55
N THR A 24 5.04 -9.52 -5.52
CA THR A 24 4.04 -8.89 -4.64
C THR A 24 4.72 -8.06 -3.54
N CYS A 25 5.29 -6.93 -3.91
CA CYS A 25 6.04 -6.09 -2.97
C CYS A 25 5.23 -5.53 -1.80
N GLY A 26 3.92 -5.35 -1.99
CA GLY A 26 2.98 -5.10 -0.90
C GLY A 26 2.97 -6.17 0.18
N ILE A 27 2.93 -7.42 -0.25
CA ILE A 27 2.92 -8.59 0.64
C ILE A 27 4.28 -8.72 1.34
N GLU A 28 5.38 -8.62 0.60
CA GLU A 28 6.72 -8.74 1.19
C GLU A 28 6.97 -7.64 2.24
N ALA A 29 6.58 -6.38 1.97
CA ALA A 29 6.72 -5.30 2.95
C ALA A 29 5.94 -5.57 4.25
N ARG A 30 4.71 -6.10 4.13
CA ARG A 30 3.90 -6.51 5.28
C ARG A 30 4.57 -7.65 6.06
N ASP A 31 5.07 -8.65 5.34
CA ASP A 31 5.64 -9.84 5.96
C ASP A 31 6.99 -9.52 6.63
N GLN A 32 7.76 -8.56 6.11
CA GLN A 32 8.97 -8.05 6.74
C GLN A 32 8.67 -7.27 8.02
N LEU A 33 7.60 -6.45 8.04
CA LEU A 33 7.12 -5.85 9.29
C LEU A 33 6.74 -6.92 10.31
N ALA A 34 6.01 -7.96 9.90
CA ALA A 34 5.64 -9.05 10.80
C ALA A 34 6.87 -9.80 11.34
N LYS A 35 7.88 -10.02 10.51
CA LYS A 35 9.17 -10.62 10.89
C LYS A 35 9.95 -9.76 11.87
N LEU A 36 9.99 -8.44 11.66
CA LEU A 36 10.62 -7.48 12.56
C LEU A 36 9.96 -7.51 13.95
N ILE A 37 8.63 -7.52 14.00
CA ILE A 37 7.87 -7.64 15.24
C ILE A 37 8.16 -8.98 15.91
N GLY A 38 8.13 -10.08 15.15
CA GLY A 38 8.55 -11.41 15.64
C GLY A 38 7.80 -11.88 16.89
N GLY A 39 6.55 -11.44 17.09
CA GLY A 39 5.75 -11.72 18.28
C GLY A 39 6.16 -10.96 19.56
N LYS A 40 7.13 -10.04 19.47
CA LYS A 40 7.60 -9.23 20.60
C LYS A 40 6.57 -8.16 20.97
N PRO A 41 6.52 -7.73 22.24
CA PRO A 41 5.65 -6.64 22.66
C PRO A 41 6.05 -5.34 21.95
N ILE A 42 5.03 -4.63 21.45
CA ILE A 42 5.17 -3.37 20.72
C ILE A 42 4.54 -2.24 21.52
N HIS A 43 5.29 -1.16 21.70
CA HIS A 43 4.77 0.10 22.21
C HIS A 43 4.59 1.08 21.05
N CYS A 44 3.45 1.75 20.98
CA CYS A 44 3.16 2.78 19.99
C CYS A 44 2.76 4.09 20.68
N ASP A 45 3.57 5.13 20.50
CA ASP A 45 3.21 6.48 20.89
C ASP A 45 2.17 7.02 19.90
N ASP A 46 0.97 7.36 20.40
CA ASP A 46 -0.09 7.96 19.59
C ASP A 46 0.21 9.43 19.29
N ILE A 47 0.31 9.77 18.01
CA ILE A 47 0.62 11.14 17.58
C ILE A 47 -0.55 11.82 16.86
N GLY A 48 -1.75 11.22 16.90
CA GLY A 48 -2.97 11.81 16.38
C GLY A 48 -3.65 11.01 15.28
N VAL A 49 -4.61 11.65 14.59
CA VAL A 49 -5.45 11.05 13.56
C VAL A 49 -4.70 10.98 12.23
N ASP A 50 -4.83 9.88 11.50
CA ASP A 50 -4.34 9.78 10.12
C ASP A 50 -5.16 10.71 9.21
N PRO A 51 -4.54 11.71 8.54
CA PRO A 51 -5.24 12.59 7.63
C PRO A 51 -5.96 11.86 6.49
N ALA A 52 -5.48 10.67 6.12
CA ALA A 52 -6.09 9.86 5.07
C ALA A 52 -7.30 9.05 5.55
N ALA A 53 -7.43 8.77 6.85
CA ALA A 53 -8.51 7.95 7.41
C ALA A 53 -8.83 8.37 8.84
N ARG A 54 -9.99 9.02 9.03
CA ARG A 54 -10.41 9.59 10.32
C ARG A 54 -10.50 8.60 11.48
N LYS A 55 -10.69 7.31 11.17
CA LYS A 55 -10.78 6.22 12.17
C LYS A 55 -9.41 5.64 12.53
N ARG A 56 -8.39 5.92 11.71
CA ARG A 56 -7.04 5.43 11.89
C ARG A 56 -6.21 6.44 12.65
N ARG A 57 -5.32 5.96 13.52
CA ARG A 57 -4.35 6.76 14.27
C ARG A 57 -2.95 6.57 13.71
N LEU A 58 -2.16 7.63 13.69
CA LEU A 58 -0.73 7.58 13.43
C LEU A 58 0.02 7.27 14.73
N GLY A 59 1.12 6.54 14.63
CA GLY A 59 1.94 6.26 15.80
C GLY A 59 3.40 6.00 15.49
N VAL A 60 4.25 6.32 16.45
CA VAL A 60 5.66 5.93 16.47
C VAL A 60 5.75 4.61 17.24
N CYS A 61 5.87 3.51 16.51
CA CYS A 61 5.87 2.17 17.10
C CYS A 61 7.30 1.61 17.20
N LYS A 62 7.60 0.96 18.32
CA LYS A 62 8.89 0.34 18.66
C LYS A 62 8.67 -1.00 19.33
N ILE A 63 9.64 -1.90 19.20
CA ILE A 63 9.71 -3.09 20.06
C ILE A 63 10.07 -2.60 21.47
N GLU A 64 9.40 -3.10 22.51
CA GLU A 64 9.72 -2.68 23.88
C GLU A 64 11.19 -2.95 24.21
N GLY A 65 11.88 -1.92 24.73
CA GLY A 65 13.32 -1.96 25.00
C GLY A 65 14.23 -1.68 23.81
N ASP A 66 13.71 -1.57 22.58
CA ASP A 66 14.47 -1.16 21.40
C ASP A 66 14.25 0.35 21.14
N PRO A 67 15.32 1.18 21.08
CA PRO A 67 15.17 2.60 20.76
C PRO A 67 14.71 2.86 19.31
N THR A 68 14.89 1.88 18.42
CA THR A 68 14.67 2.00 16.97
C THR A 68 13.20 1.83 16.63
N SER A 69 12.64 2.78 15.87
CA SER A 69 11.25 2.66 15.40
C SER A 69 11.09 1.64 14.28
N LEU A 70 9.93 0.98 14.24
CA LEU A 70 9.55 0.09 13.14
C LEU A 70 9.53 0.84 11.80
N SER A 71 9.14 2.13 11.81
CA SER A 71 9.23 3.01 10.64
C SER A 71 10.67 3.09 10.10
N GLN A 72 11.64 3.31 10.99
CA GLN A 72 13.05 3.39 10.62
C GLN A 72 13.57 2.08 10.06
N LEU A 73 13.25 0.96 10.72
CA LEU A 73 13.67 -0.37 10.28
C LEU A 73 13.13 -0.71 8.88
N LEU A 74 11.87 -0.39 8.60
CA LEU A 74 11.28 -0.61 7.29
C LEU A 74 11.93 0.22 6.20
N VAL A 75 12.23 1.49 6.46
CA VAL A 75 12.92 2.36 5.48
C VAL A 75 14.33 1.86 5.23
N ARG A 76 15.07 1.52 6.29
CA ARG A 76 16.44 0.99 6.20
C ARG A 76 16.51 -0.31 5.41
N GLN A 77 15.50 -1.18 5.54
CA GLN A 77 15.40 -2.42 4.76
C GLN A 77 14.84 -2.22 3.35
N GLY A 78 14.46 -0.99 2.98
CA GLY A 78 13.93 -0.68 1.66
C GLY A 78 12.47 -1.08 1.44
N TYR A 79 11.69 -1.35 2.49
CA TYR A 79 10.27 -1.74 2.39
C TYR A 79 9.28 -0.60 2.65
N ALA A 80 9.78 0.62 2.89
CA ALA A 80 8.97 1.82 2.94
C ALA A 80 9.77 3.04 2.46
N LEU A 81 9.06 4.03 1.92
CA LEU A 81 9.63 5.33 1.60
C LEU A 81 9.53 6.28 2.79
N ASN A 82 10.52 7.15 2.94
CA ASN A 82 10.46 8.30 3.82
C ASN A 82 9.48 9.34 3.26
N VAL A 83 8.58 9.87 4.11
CA VAL A 83 7.64 10.93 3.75
C VAL A 83 8.09 12.22 4.41
N ASP A 84 8.84 13.04 3.66
CA ASP A 84 9.49 14.27 4.18
C ASP A 84 8.53 15.19 4.95
N ALA A 85 7.32 15.40 4.43
CA ALA A 85 6.33 16.28 5.06
C ALA A 85 5.90 15.85 6.48
N SER A 86 5.89 14.54 6.77
CA SER A 86 5.54 14.00 8.09
C SER A 86 6.76 13.59 8.92
N ALA A 87 7.86 13.29 8.25
CA ALA A 87 9.07 12.75 8.89
C ALA A 87 10.12 13.82 9.17
N SER A 88 9.95 15.05 8.68
CA SER A 88 10.98 16.11 8.70
C SER A 88 12.35 15.60 8.23
N GLY A 89 12.34 14.67 7.26
CA GLY A 89 13.55 14.05 6.71
C GLY A 89 14.25 13.02 7.60
N ARG A 90 13.71 12.66 8.78
CA ARG A 90 14.40 11.79 9.75
C ARG A 90 14.79 10.39 9.25
N PHE A 91 14.15 9.91 8.18
CA PHE A 91 14.49 8.62 7.55
C PHE A 91 15.18 8.78 6.19
N GLN A 92 15.59 10.00 5.80
CA GLN A 92 16.34 10.23 4.56
C GLN A 92 17.67 9.45 4.51
N PRO A 93 18.50 9.43 5.58
CA PRO A 93 19.74 8.65 5.56
C PRO A 93 19.48 7.16 5.39
N ASP A 94 18.47 6.62 6.09
CA ASP A 94 18.08 5.21 5.99
C ASP A 94 17.57 4.86 4.59
N GLN A 95 16.81 5.75 3.95
CA GLN A 95 16.34 5.55 2.58
C GLN A 95 17.51 5.63 1.58
N GLY A 96 18.48 6.53 1.82
CA GLY A 96 19.70 6.63 1.03
C GLY A 96 20.49 5.33 1.05
N ALA A 97 20.76 4.80 2.25
CA ALA A 97 21.42 3.50 2.41
C ALA A 97 20.66 2.38 1.70
N ALA A 98 19.33 2.30 1.85
CA ALA A 98 18.52 1.29 1.19
C ALA A 98 18.57 1.39 -0.35
N LYS A 99 18.71 2.60 -0.91
CA LYS A 99 18.92 2.81 -2.35
C LYS A 99 20.28 2.31 -2.80
N ASP A 100 21.33 2.70 -2.09
CA ASP A 100 22.71 2.36 -2.41
C ASP A 100 22.94 0.85 -2.34
N ASP A 101 22.35 0.20 -1.33
CA ASP A 101 22.39 -1.25 -1.12
C ASP A 101 21.40 -2.02 -2.01
N ARG A 102 20.57 -1.32 -2.80
CA ARG A 102 19.51 -1.90 -3.63
C ARG A 102 18.59 -2.81 -2.79
N ALA A 103 18.26 -2.40 -1.58
CA ALA A 103 17.49 -3.18 -0.63
C ALA A 103 15.98 -3.09 -0.90
N GLY A 104 15.26 -4.19 -0.65
CA GLY A 104 13.79 -4.23 -0.73
C GLY A 104 13.27 -3.75 -2.09
N LEU A 105 12.45 -2.70 -2.07
CA LEU A 105 11.88 -2.09 -3.28
C LEU A 105 12.97 -1.57 -4.24
N TRP A 106 14.11 -1.12 -3.71
CA TRP A 106 15.17 -0.49 -4.49
C TRP A 106 15.96 -1.47 -5.37
N ARG A 107 15.78 -2.79 -5.19
CA ARG A 107 16.39 -3.82 -6.07
C ARG A 107 15.85 -3.82 -7.49
N GLY A 108 14.61 -3.36 -7.65
CA GLY A 108 13.87 -3.49 -8.89
C GLY A 108 13.31 -2.18 -9.40
N CYS A 109 12.06 -2.24 -9.89
CA CYS A 109 11.31 -1.08 -10.35
C CYS A 109 9.91 -1.04 -9.75
N PHE A 110 9.49 0.15 -9.32
CA PHE A 110 8.20 0.34 -8.68
C PHE A 110 7.66 1.75 -8.86
N VAL A 111 6.36 1.92 -8.69
CA VAL A 111 5.73 3.24 -8.54
C VAL A 111 5.69 3.59 -7.06
N ALA A 112 5.91 4.85 -6.71
CA ALA A 112 5.81 5.32 -5.33
C ALA A 112 4.49 4.84 -4.68
N PRO A 113 4.49 4.28 -3.46
CA PRO A 113 3.28 3.73 -2.84
C PRO A 113 2.11 4.70 -2.77
N ARG A 114 2.36 6.01 -2.58
CA ARG A 114 1.33 7.06 -2.64
C ARG A 114 0.65 7.15 -4.01
N ASP A 115 1.45 7.14 -5.06
CA ASP A 115 0.98 7.25 -6.44
C ASP A 115 0.18 5.99 -6.81
N PHE A 116 0.68 4.81 -6.45
CA PHE A 116 -0.06 3.55 -6.57
C PHE A 116 -1.41 3.61 -5.83
N ARG A 117 -1.40 4.06 -4.56
CA ARG A 117 -2.62 4.17 -3.74
C ARG A 117 -3.68 5.06 -4.40
N HIS A 118 -3.26 6.15 -5.05
CA HIS A 118 -4.16 7.07 -5.75
C HIS A 118 -4.48 6.69 -7.20
N GLY A 119 -3.98 5.55 -7.69
CA GLY A 119 -4.21 5.09 -9.05
C GLY A 119 -3.47 5.90 -10.12
N LYS A 120 -2.41 6.59 -9.74
CA LYS A 120 -1.56 7.36 -10.66
C LYS A 120 -0.59 6.42 -11.36
N LYS A 121 -1.04 5.85 -12.49
CA LYS A 121 -0.27 4.87 -13.28
C LYS A 121 0.89 5.48 -14.06
N ASP A 122 0.87 6.78 -14.28
CA ASP A 122 1.87 7.60 -14.98
C ASP A 122 2.87 8.27 -14.00
N GLY A 123 2.87 7.85 -12.73
CA GLY A 123 3.82 8.34 -11.74
C GLY A 123 5.27 7.98 -12.09
N PRO A 124 6.26 8.65 -11.46
CA PRO A 124 7.67 8.30 -11.63
C PRO A 124 7.91 6.84 -11.25
N LEU A 125 8.66 6.15 -12.11
CA LEU A 125 9.22 4.84 -11.78
C LEU A 125 10.46 5.05 -10.92
N LEU A 126 10.56 4.29 -9.84
CA LEU A 126 11.61 4.37 -8.82
C LEU A 126 12.33 3.03 -8.73
N GLY A 127 13.61 3.06 -8.32
CA GLY A 127 14.47 1.88 -8.23
C GLY A 127 15.52 1.85 -9.34
N VAL A 128 16.41 0.87 -9.28
CA VAL A 128 17.56 0.78 -10.21
C VAL A 128 17.24 0.06 -11.52
N SER A 129 16.09 -0.62 -11.59
CA SER A 129 15.73 -1.50 -12.73
C SER A 129 14.58 -0.93 -13.56
N CYS A 130 14.56 0.39 -13.78
CA CYS A 130 13.53 1.12 -14.52
C CYS A 130 14.03 1.72 -15.87
N PRO A 131 14.46 0.90 -16.85
CA PRO A 131 14.93 1.41 -18.14
C PRO A 131 13.81 2.12 -18.91
N ALA A 132 14.10 3.32 -19.42
CA ALA A 132 13.13 4.16 -20.13
C ALA A 132 12.59 3.47 -21.40
N GLU A 133 13.39 2.62 -22.05
CA GLU A 133 12.99 1.91 -23.27
C GLU A 133 11.91 0.85 -23.01
N ARG A 134 11.73 0.43 -21.74
CA ARG A 134 10.73 -0.57 -21.33
C ARG A 134 9.64 0.01 -20.43
N ASP A 135 9.50 1.34 -20.35
CA ASP A 135 8.55 2.01 -19.45
C ASP A 135 7.13 1.43 -19.56
N GLN A 136 6.60 1.27 -20.77
CA GLN A 136 5.26 0.71 -20.97
C GLN A 136 5.14 -0.75 -20.48
N GLN A 137 6.13 -1.60 -20.78
CA GLN A 137 6.13 -3.00 -20.37
C GLN A 137 6.16 -3.12 -18.84
N ILE A 138 6.97 -2.28 -18.19
CA ILE A 138 7.03 -2.21 -16.73
C ILE A 138 5.68 -1.75 -16.17
N ARG A 139 5.07 -0.71 -16.73
CA ARG A 139 3.76 -0.23 -16.25
C ARG A 139 2.67 -1.28 -16.40
N ASP A 140 2.65 -2.04 -17.49
CA ASP A 140 1.69 -3.12 -17.69
C ASP A 140 1.88 -4.24 -16.64
N ALA A 141 3.13 -4.52 -16.25
CA ALA A 141 3.48 -5.45 -15.19
C ALA A 141 3.11 -4.93 -13.78
N LEU A 142 3.31 -3.64 -13.50
CA LEU A 142 2.97 -3.00 -12.22
C LEU A 142 1.47 -2.79 -12.03
N PHE A 143 0.71 -2.65 -13.12
CA PHE A 143 -0.73 -2.34 -13.11
C PHE A 143 -1.52 -3.27 -14.04
N PRO A 144 -1.51 -4.59 -13.80
CA PRO A 144 -2.25 -5.54 -14.63
C PRO A 144 -3.76 -5.24 -14.61
N SER A 145 -4.44 -5.61 -15.70
CA SER A 145 -5.89 -5.44 -15.84
C SER A 145 -6.69 -6.34 -14.89
N ASP A 146 -6.12 -7.46 -14.46
CA ASP A 146 -6.64 -8.37 -13.47
C ASP A 146 -5.57 -8.63 -12.38
N PRO A 147 -5.49 -7.76 -11.37
CA PRO A 147 -4.48 -7.91 -10.32
C PRO A 147 -4.77 -9.15 -9.45
N PRO A 148 -3.75 -9.92 -9.08
CA PRO A 148 -3.94 -11.11 -8.24
C PRO A 148 -4.47 -10.69 -6.87
N MET A 149 -5.48 -11.42 -6.36
CA MET A 149 -6.04 -11.17 -5.02
C MET A 149 -5.06 -11.64 -3.94
N PRO A 150 -4.56 -10.75 -3.05
CA PRO A 150 -3.78 -11.19 -1.90
C PRO A 150 -4.62 -12.03 -0.93
N ALA A 151 -3.99 -13.00 -0.26
CA ALA A 151 -4.66 -13.85 0.71
C ALA A 151 -5.39 -13.01 1.79
N SER A 152 -6.66 -13.33 2.01
CA SER A 152 -7.57 -12.64 2.96
C SER A 152 -7.89 -11.17 2.63
N CYS A 153 -7.52 -10.67 1.45
CA CYS A 153 -7.82 -9.30 1.01
C CYS A 153 -8.97 -9.27 0.00
N ASN A 154 -10.13 -9.74 0.45
CA ASN A 154 -11.31 -10.02 -0.35
C ASN A 154 -12.20 -8.79 -0.66
N ILE A 155 -11.75 -7.56 -0.45
CA ILE A 155 -12.54 -6.36 -0.78
C ILE A 155 -12.12 -5.87 -2.17
N LYS A 156 -13.07 -5.88 -3.11
CA LYS A 156 -12.83 -5.45 -4.51
C LYS A 156 -12.95 -3.94 -4.62
N GLY A 157 -11.91 -3.29 -5.14
CA GLY A 157 -11.91 -1.87 -5.48
C GLY A 157 -12.02 -1.64 -6.98
N LYS A 158 -12.76 -0.61 -7.38
CA LYS A 158 -12.84 -0.15 -8.78
C LYS A 158 -12.71 1.37 -8.84
N TYR A 159 -11.80 1.88 -9.66
CA TYR A 159 -11.74 3.30 -9.96
C TYR A 159 -13.04 3.71 -10.66
N ALA A 160 -13.64 4.81 -10.19
CA ALA A 160 -14.95 5.21 -10.65
C ALA A 160 -15.00 6.73 -10.82
N VAL A 161 -15.15 7.20 -12.05
CA VAL A 161 -15.24 8.64 -12.37
C VAL A 161 -16.32 9.33 -11.55
N ARG A 162 -17.49 8.69 -11.38
CA ARG A 162 -18.59 9.22 -10.55
C ARG A 162 -18.27 9.30 -9.06
N ALA A 163 -17.28 8.56 -8.55
CA ALA A 163 -16.85 8.70 -7.16
C ALA A 163 -16.15 10.04 -6.91
N ARG A 164 -15.53 10.64 -7.94
CA ARG A 164 -14.81 11.92 -7.85
C ARG A 164 -15.70 13.07 -7.43
N VAL A 165 -17.00 13.00 -7.75
CA VAL A 165 -18.03 13.97 -7.32
C VAL A 165 -18.11 14.07 -5.78
N THR A 166 -17.78 12.98 -5.08
CA THR A 166 -17.77 12.92 -3.61
C THR A 166 -16.36 13.03 -3.00
N GLY A 167 -15.38 13.48 -3.79
CA GLY A 167 -13.98 13.53 -3.37
C GLY A 167 -13.27 12.17 -3.28
N ASN A 168 -13.89 11.10 -3.80
CA ASN A 168 -13.33 9.74 -3.80
C ASN A 168 -12.77 9.40 -5.18
N ILE A 169 -11.76 8.54 -5.26
CA ILE A 169 -11.19 8.08 -6.54
C ILE A 169 -11.86 6.81 -7.06
N GLY A 170 -12.57 6.08 -6.20
CA GLY A 170 -13.20 4.82 -6.56
C GLY A 170 -14.28 4.36 -5.58
N ILE A 171 -14.80 3.17 -5.87
CA ILE A 171 -15.76 2.46 -5.04
C ILE A 171 -15.23 1.09 -4.64
N TYR A 172 -15.58 0.62 -3.45
CA TYR A 172 -15.29 -0.75 -3.02
C TYR A 172 -16.56 -1.57 -2.76
N HIS A 173 -16.42 -2.88 -2.92
CA HIS A 173 -17.44 -3.89 -2.69
C HIS A 173 -16.95 -4.90 -1.67
N LEU A 174 -17.76 -5.14 -0.63
CA LEU A 174 -17.54 -6.21 0.34
C LEU A 174 -18.05 -7.53 -0.20
N GLN A 175 -17.46 -8.65 0.21
CA GLN A 175 -17.92 -9.99 -0.17
C GLN A 175 -19.40 -10.24 0.17
N ALA A 176 -19.90 -9.64 1.25
CA ALA A 176 -21.30 -9.73 1.66
C ALA A 176 -22.28 -8.94 0.76
N CYS A 177 -21.80 -8.15 -0.17
CA CYS A 177 -22.64 -7.31 -1.03
C CYS A 177 -23.13 -8.05 -2.27
N ARG A 178 -24.40 -7.87 -2.62
CA ARG A 178 -25.00 -8.49 -3.83
C ARG A 178 -24.26 -8.14 -5.13
N SER A 179 -23.67 -6.94 -5.19
CA SER A 179 -22.91 -6.46 -6.34
C SER A 179 -21.49 -7.04 -6.44
N TYR A 180 -21.01 -7.75 -5.42
CA TYR A 180 -19.64 -8.26 -5.35
C TYR A 180 -19.30 -9.30 -6.43
N PRO A 181 -20.15 -10.31 -6.72
CA PRO A 181 -19.85 -11.30 -7.77
C PRO A 181 -19.78 -10.67 -9.17
N GLY A 182 -20.58 -9.62 -9.42
CA GLY A 182 -20.65 -8.95 -10.72
C GLY A 182 -19.45 -8.05 -11.04
N LEU A 183 -18.59 -7.74 -10.06
CA LEU A 183 -17.36 -7.00 -10.28
C LEU A 183 -16.23 -7.99 -10.59
N THR A 184 -16.09 -8.38 -11.86
CA THR A 184 -15.13 -9.42 -12.29
C THR A 184 -13.71 -8.90 -12.52
N ASN A 185 -13.53 -7.59 -12.74
CA ASN A 185 -12.25 -6.96 -13.03
C ASN A 185 -11.96 -5.80 -12.04
N PRO A 186 -11.67 -6.12 -10.76
CA PRO A 186 -11.29 -5.09 -9.80
C PRO A 186 -9.97 -4.43 -10.20
N ASP A 187 -9.83 -3.13 -9.95
CA ASP A 187 -8.56 -2.42 -10.16
C ASP A 187 -7.63 -2.53 -8.93
N ARG A 188 -8.20 -2.91 -7.78
CA ARG A 188 -7.56 -2.92 -6.47
C ARG A 188 -8.12 -4.01 -5.57
N TRP A 189 -7.32 -4.47 -4.63
CA TRP A 189 -7.72 -5.35 -3.54
C TRP A 189 -7.41 -4.71 -2.19
N PHE A 190 -8.36 -4.79 -1.26
CA PHE A 190 -8.19 -4.29 0.11
C PHE A 190 -8.45 -5.40 1.13
N CYS A 191 -7.75 -5.35 2.26
CA CYS A 191 -7.98 -6.28 3.37
C CYS A 191 -8.95 -5.73 4.42
N SER A 192 -9.26 -4.42 4.37
CA SER A 192 -10.22 -3.79 5.27
C SER A 192 -10.95 -2.62 4.59
N GLU A 193 -12.14 -2.27 5.09
CA GLU A 193 -12.85 -1.06 4.64
C GLU A 193 -12.06 0.20 4.98
N GLU A 194 -11.30 0.19 6.08
CA GLU A 194 -10.46 1.31 6.50
C GLU A 194 -9.33 1.56 5.51
N ASP A 195 -8.67 0.51 5.00
CA ASP A 195 -7.64 0.63 3.97
C ASP A 195 -8.20 1.14 2.64
N ALA A 196 -9.38 0.65 2.26
CA ALA A 196 -10.08 1.13 1.07
C ALA A 196 -10.40 2.64 1.20
N GLN A 197 -10.95 3.05 2.34
CA GLN A 197 -11.25 4.46 2.64
C GLN A 197 -10.00 5.32 2.67
N ALA A 198 -8.91 4.84 3.27
CA ALA A 198 -7.61 5.52 3.30
C ALA A 198 -6.98 5.69 1.91
N ALA A 199 -7.30 4.79 0.98
CA ALA A 199 -6.93 4.90 -0.43
C ALA A 199 -7.88 5.80 -1.24
N GLY A 200 -8.86 6.45 -0.60
CA GLY A 200 -9.82 7.32 -1.26
C GLY A 200 -10.99 6.60 -1.93
N PHE A 201 -11.29 5.36 -1.52
CA PHE A 201 -12.45 4.62 -2.00
C PHE A 201 -13.61 4.72 -1.01
N ARG A 202 -14.81 4.91 -1.53
CA ARG A 202 -16.04 4.81 -0.72
C ARG A 202 -16.76 3.49 -0.98
N ARG A 203 -17.63 3.09 -0.05
CA ARG A 203 -18.49 1.94 -0.28
C ARG A 203 -19.39 2.19 -1.49
N ALA A 204 -19.55 1.18 -2.35
CA ALA A 204 -20.49 1.27 -3.47
C ALA A 204 -21.93 1.42 -2.96
N TYR A 205 -22.73 2.31 -3.57
CA TYR A 205 -24.11 2.54 -3.10
C TYR A 205 -25.04 1.34 -3.32
N ASN A 206 -24.70 0.48 -4.29
CA ASN A 206 -25.39 -0.78 -4.52
C ASN A 206 -24.85 -1.92 -3.63
N CYS A 207 -23.93 -1.65 -2.70
CA CYS A 207 -23.39 -2.62 -1.75
C CYS A 207 -24.40 -2.90 -0.63
N ARG A 208 -25.52 -3.52 -1.00
CA ARG A 208 -26.56 -3.98 -0.08
C ARG A 208 -26.23 -5.40 0.39
N PRO A 209 -26.48 -5.74 1.68
CA PRO A 209 -26.32 -7.11 2.14
C PRO A 209 -27.17 -8.04 1.27
N ALA A 210 -26.64 -9.23 0.97
CA ALA A 210 -27.47 -10.28 0.40
C ALA A 210 -28.66 -10.53 1.34
N SER A 211 -29.90 -10.55 0.81
CA SER A 211 -31.06 -10.93 1.61
C SER A 211 -30.81 -12.31 2.18
N LYS A 212 -30.92 -12.47 3.51
CA LYS A 212 -31.01 -13.81 4.11
C LYS A 212 -32.22 -14.48 3.46
N GLY A 213 -31.98 -15.48 2.61
CA GLY A 213 -33.06 -16.30 2.07
C GLY A 213 -33.84 -16.88 3.24
N LYS A 214 -35.18 -16.84 3.16
CA LYS A 214 -36.04 -17.63 4.02
C LYS A 214 -35.82 -19.10 3.75
#